data_AF-A0A967GEM7-F1
#
_entry.id   AF-A0A967GEM7-F1
#
_cell.length_a   1.000
_cell.length_b   1.000
_cell.length_c   1.000
_cell.angle_alpha   90.00
_cell.angle_beta   90.00
_cell.angle_gamma   90.00
#
_symmetry.space_group_name_H-M   'P 1'
#
loop_
_entity.id
_entity.type
_entity.pdbx_description
1 polymer ?
#
loop_
_entity_poly.entity_id
_entity_poly.type
_entity_poly.pdbx_seq_one_letter_code
_entity_poly.pdbx_strand_id
1 'polypeptide(L)' 'MADERTLASLLAANERFYRTFESLDYPAMAALWEDSERVFCVHPGWAPLRGTRPVLESWQRIIENTAE' A
#
# COMPACT_ATOMS: atom_id res chain seq x y z
N MET A 1 10.78 23.56 -14.56
CA MET A 1 10.03 22.73 -13.60
C MET A 1 10.77 21.42 -13.52
N ALA A 2 11.59 21.24 -12.48
CA ALA A 2 12.33 20.00 -12.28
C ALA A 2 11.31 18.85 -12.16
N ASP A 3 11.61 17.72 -12.78
CA ASP A 3 10.84 16.48 -12.63
C ASP A 3 10.54 16.24 -11.14
N GLU A 4 9.26 16.29 -10.75
CA GLU A 4 8.78 16.10 -9.37
C GLU A 4 9.07 14.68 -8.83
N ARG A 5 9.62 13.79 -9.66
CA ARG A 5 10.06 12.43 -9.30
C ARG A 5 11.57 12.33 -9.20
N THR A 6 12.13 12.96 -8.18
CA THR A 6 13.51 12.63 -7.77
C THR A 6 13.59 11.19 -7.25
N LEU A 7 14.72 10.52 -7.45
CA LEU A 7 14.96 9.19 -6.87
C LEU A 7 14.75 9.19 -5.34
N ALA A 8 15.17 10.27 -4.67
CA ALA A 8 15.01 10.43 -3.23
C ALA A 8 13.53 10.43 -2.79
N SER A 9 12.64 11.13 -3.51
CA SER A 9 11.22 11.15 -3.17
C SER A 9 10.55 9.78 -3.39
N LEU A 10 10.97 9.03 -4.41
CA LEU A 10 10.49 7.66 -4.63
C LEU A 10 10.93 6.70 -3.51
N LEU A 11 12.19 6.79 -3.08
CA LEU A 11 12.71 5.97 -1.98
C LEU A 11 11.99 6.29 -0.67
N ALA A 12 11.77 7.57 -0.37
CA ALA A 12 11.01 7.99 0.81
C ALA A 12 9.55 7.50 0.77
N ALA A 13 8.92 7.45 -0.41
CA ALA A 13 7.59 6.89 -0.57
C ALA A 13 7.53 5.38 -0.30
N ASN A 14 8.50 4.62 -0.83
CA ASN A 14 8.62 3.19 -0.58
C ASN A 14 8.89 2.89 0.90
N GLU A 15 9.79 3.63 1.53
CA GLU A 15 10.12 3.47 2.96
C GLU A 15 8.89 3.75 3.85
N ARG A 16 8.12 4.80 3.53
CA ARG A 16 6.87 5.09 4.24
C ARG A 16 5.85 3.96 4.10
N PHE A 17 5.75 3.33 2.93
CA PHE A 17 4.87 2.19 2.70
C PHE A 17 5.21 1.01 3.63
N TYR A 18 6.47 0.59 3.66
CA TYR A 18 6.87 -0.54 4.51
C TYR A 18 6.80 -0.22 6.00
N ARG A 19 7.19 0.99 6.44
CA ARG A 19 7.00 1.39 7.86
C ARG A 19 5.55 1.35 8.31
N THR A 20 4.64 1.80 7.44
CA THR A 20 3.19 1.79 7.74
C THR A 20 2.66 0.35 7.82
N PHE A 21 3.18 -0.53 6.98
CA PHE A 21 2.83 -1.95 7.04
C PHE A 21 3.37 -2.61 8.32
N GLU A 22 4.63 -2.38 8.66
CA GLU A 22 5.27 -2.89 9.90
C GLU A 22 4.54 -2.41 11.16
N SER A 23 4.00 -1.19 11.16
CA SER A 23 3.26 -0.65 12.31
C SER A 23 1.81 -1.14 12.41
N LEU A 24 1.35 -2.00 11.49
CA LEU A 24 -0.02 -2.52 11.46
C LEU A 24 -1.10 -1.42 11.47
N ASP A 25 -0.80 -0.24 10.91
CA ASP A 25 -1.72 0.92 10.89
C ASP A 25 -2.55 0.91 9.60
N TYR A 26 -3.76 0.35 9.67
CA TYR A 26 -4.67 0.30 8.52
C TYR A 26 -5.11 1.68 8.01
N PRO A 27 -5.57 2.64 8.86
CA PRO A 27 -5.88 3.99 8.39
C PRO A 27 -4.74 4.65 7.62
N ALA A 28 -3.50 4.55 8.12
CA ALA A 28 -2.33 5.07 7.42
C ALA A 28 -2.05 4.31 6.13
N MET A 29 -2.19 2.98 6.12
CA MET A 29 -2.02 2.16 4.90
C MET A 29 -3.03 2.58 3.83
N ALA A 30 -4.30 2.77 4.20
CA ALA A 30 -5.35 3.20 3.28
C ALA A 30 -5.04 4.55 2.63
N ALA A 31 -4.46 5.49 3.38
CA ALA A 31 -4.09 6.81 2.88
C ALA A 31 -2.90 6.80 1.90
N LEU A 32 -2.12 5.71 1.82
CA LEU A 32 -1.00 5.59 0.88
C LEU A 32 -1.43 5.22 -0.53
N TRP A 33 -2.56 4.52 -0.65
CA TRP A 33 -3.06 4.07 -1.92
C TRP A 33 -3.82 5.19 -2.62
N GLU A 34 -3.65 5.25 -3.93
CA GLU A 34 -4.50 6.07 -4.76
C GLU A 34 -5.93 5.52 -4.74
N ASP A 35 -6.92 6.41 -4.70
CA ASP A 35 -8.31 6.05 -4.88
C ASP A 35 -8.71 6.04 -6.36
N SER A 36 -8.50 4.92 -7.05
CA SER A 36 -8.99 4.71 -8.41
C SER A 36 -9.03 3.23 -8.82
N GLU A 37 -9.74 2.93 -9.90
CA GLU A 37 -9.79 1.58 -10.49
C GLU A 37 -8.45 1.12 -11.13
N ARG A 38 -7.44 2.00 -11.21
CA ARG A 38 -6.14 1.66 -11.81
C ARG A 38 -5.17 1.02 -10.84
N VAL A 39 -5.44 1.07 -9.53
CA VAL A 39 -4.56 0.44 -8.55
C VAL A 39 -4.62 -1.08 -8.66
N PHE A 40 -3.49 -1.70 -8.34
CA PHE A 40 -3.29 -3.13 -8.52
C PHE A 40 -2.35 -3.65 -7.43
N CYS A 41 -2.67 -4.81 -6.87
CA CYS A 41 -1.86 -5.44 -5.83
C CYS A 41 -1.83 -6.96 -6.02
N VAL A 42 -0.67 -7.56 -5.76
CA VAL A 42 -0.49 -9.01 -5.72
C VAL A 42 0.24 -9.34 -4.43
N HIS A 43 -0.45 -10.06 -3.55
CA HIS A 43 0.15 -10.66 -2.37
C HIS A 43 0.70 -12.05 -2.71
N PRO A 44 1.76 -12.52 -2.03
CA PRO A 44 2.28 -13.87 -2.23
C PRO A 44 1.18 -14.93 -2.09
N GLY A 45 0.96 -15.72 -3.15
CA GLY A 45 -0.03 -16.80 -3.18
C GLY A 45 -1.48 -16.37 -3.44
N TRP A 46 -1.76 -15.08 -3.62
CA TRP A 46 -3.12 -14.58 -3.89
C TRP A 46 -3.34 -14.35 -5.40
N ALA A 47 -4.61 -14.39 -5.82
CA ALA A 47 -4.98 -13.90 -7.14
C ALA A 47 -4.79 -12.37 -7.22
N PRO A 48 -4.51 -11.81 -8.41
CA PRO A 48 -4.34 -10.37 -8.56
C PRO A 48 -5.59 -9.55 -8.19
N LEU A 49 -5.37 -8.43 -7.52
CA LEU A 49 -6.41 -7.50 -7.07
C LEU A 49 -6.38 -6.22 -7.91
N ARG A 50 -7.56 -5.73 -8.32
CA ARG A 50 -7.75 -4.51 -9.14
C ARG A 50 -8.74 -3.58 -8.46
N GLY A 51 -8.44 -2.29 -8.47
CA GLY A 51 -9.25 -1.22 -7.90
C GLY A 51 -9.07 -1.03 -6.40
N THR A 52 -9.42 0.16 -5.91
CA THR A 52 -9.16 0.61 -4.53
C THR A 52 -9.73 -0.37 -3.50
N ARG A 53 -11.00 -0.73 -3.65
CA ARG A 53 -11.72 -1.54 -2.65
C ARG A 53 -11.08 -2.93 -2.44
N PRO A 54 -10.88 -3.78 -3.47
CA PRO A 54 -10.25 -5.08 -3.27
C PRO A 54 -8.82 -4.99 -2.69
N VAL A 55 -8.06 -3.96 -3.08
CA VAL A 55 -6.71 -3.74 -2.57
C VAL A 55 -6.75 -3.35 -1.09
N LEU A 56 -7.56 -2.38 -0.68
CA LEU A 56 -7.63 -1.97 0.73
C LEU A 56 -8.20 -3.06 1.64
N GLU A 57 -9.24 -3.79 1.19
CA GLU A 57 -9.77 -4.95 1.93
C GLU A 57 -8.74 -6.06 2.12
N SER A 58 -7.76 -6.20 1.21
CA SER A 58 -6.69 -7.18 1.37
C SER A 58 -5.67 -6.75 2.42
N TRP A 59 -5.32 -5.46 2.47
CA TRP A 59 -4.42 -4.91 3.48
C TRP A 59 -5.04 -4.96 4.87
N GLN A 60 -6.33 -4.61 4.99
CA GLN A 60 -7.07 -4.76 6.24
C GLN A 60 -7.01 -6.21 6.75
N ARG A 61 -7.31 -7.18 5.87
CA ARG A 61 -7.25 -8.61 6.22
C ARG A 61 -5.86 -9.05 6.68
N ILE A 62 -4.79 -8.62 6.01
CA ILE A 62 -3.42 -8.99 6.41
C ILE A 62 -3.08 -8.38 7.76
N ILE A 63 -3.36 -7.08 7.95
CA ILE A 63 -3.05 -6.35 9.18
C ILE A 63 -3.80 -6.95 10.38
N GLU A 64 -5.11 -7.18 10.26
CA GLU A 64 -5.95 -7.74 11.33
C GLU A 64 -5.59 -9.19 11.71
N ASN A 65 -4.91 -9.93 10.83
CA ASN A 65 -4.53 -11.33 11.06
C ASN A 65 -3.03 -11.53 11.27
N THR A 66 -2.27 -10.44 11.45
CA THR A 66 -0.85 -10.53 11.83
C THR A 66 -0.77 -10.54 13.35
N ALA A 67 -0.41 -11.69 13.93
CA ALA A 67 -0.20 -11.84 15.37
C ALA A 67 1.26 -11.51 15.74
N GLU A 68 1.47 -10.99 16.95
CA GLU A 68 2.80 -10.96 17.60
C GLU A 68 3.29 -12.36 17.99
#